data_AF-A0A960D107-F1
#
_entry.id   AF-A0A960D107-F1
#
_cell.length_a   1.000
_cell.length_b   1.000
_cell.length_c   1.000
_cell.angle_alpha   90.00
_cell.angle_beta   90.00
_cell.angle_gamma   90.00
#
_symmetry.space_group_name_H-M   'P 1'
#
loop_
_entity.id
_entity.type
_entity.pdbx_description
1 polymer ?
#
loop_
_entity_poly.entity_id
_entity_poly.type
_entity_poly.pdbx_seq_one_letter_code
_entity_poly.pdbx_strand_id
1 'polypeptide(L)' 'MCLGIPGQVVAMMSGYGGQLVLVDVAGEQRPVNIGMLPDE' A
#
# COMPACT_ATOMS: atom_id res chain seq x y z
N MET A 1 12.87 12.55 -13.74
CA MET A 1 12.96 11.13 -13.36
C MET A 1 12.79 11.06 -11.85
N CYS A 2 11.86 10.26 -11.35
CA CYS A 2 11.59 10.16 -9.91
C CYS A 2 11.99 8.76 -9.41
N LEU A 3 12.52 8.69 -8.20
CA LEU A 3 12.75 7.43 -7.49
C LEU A 3 11.61 7.23 -6.48
N GLY A 4 11.05 6.03 -6.44
CA GLY A 4 10.01 5.68 -5.46
C GLY A 4 10.58 5.66 -4.03
N ILE A 5 9.79 6.12 -3.07
CA ILE A 5 10.12 6.01 -1.64
C ILE A 5 9.60 4.65 -1.16
N PRO A 6 10.45 3.80 -0.55
CA PRO A 6 9.99 2.54 0.02
C PRO A 6 9.03 2.81 1.19
N GLY A 7 8.03 1.93 1.35
CA GLY A 7 7.07 1.99 2.44
C GLY A 7 6.80 0.62 3.03
N GLN A 8 6.24 0.59 4.25
CA GLN A 8 5.91 -0.63 4.97
C GLN A 8 4.39 -0.77 5.13
N VAL A 9 3.86 -1.94 4.81
CA VAL A 9 2.44 -2.26 5.09
C VAL A 9 2.23 -2.36 6.59
N VAL A 10 1.32 -1.55 7.13
CA VAL A 10 1.03 -1.49 8.58
C VAL A 10 -0.36 -2.00 8.93
N ALA A 11 -1.30 -2.00 7.98
CA ALA A 11 -2.62 -2.58 8.17
C ALA A 11 -3.26 -2.99 6.84
N MET A 12 -4.08 -4.04 6.88
CA MET A 12 -5.01 -4.37 5.79
C MET A 12 -6.27 -3.53 5.96
N MET A 13 -6.78 -2.94 4.88
CA MET A 13 -8.01 -2.14 4.94
C MET A 13 -9.20 -2.96 4.43
N SER A 14 -10.35 -2.77 5.07
CA SER A 14 -11.63 -3.33 4.60
C SER A 14 -12.19 -2.50 3.45
N GLY A 15 -12.90 -3.14 2.52
CA GLY A 15 -13.46 -2.50 1.32
C GLY A 15 -12.61 -2.75 0.06
N TYR A 16 -13.08 -2.26 -1.09
CA TYR A 16 -12.39 -2.39 -2.39
C TYR A 16 -11.90 -3.82 -2.72
N GLY A 17 -12.71 -4.83 -2.39
CA GLY A 17 -12.38 -6.24 -2.65
C GLY A 17 -11.15 -6.75 -1.90
N GLY A 18 -10.75 -6.12 -0.78
CA GLY A 18 -9.54 -6.50 -0.04
C GLY A 18 -8.24 -5.98 -0.65
N GLN A 19 -8.32 -5.08 -1.63
CA GLN A 19 -7.18 -4.61 -2.42
C GLN A 19 -6.58 -3.30 -1.90
N LEU A 20 -6.97 -2.83 -0.71
CA LEU A 20 -6.39 -1.65 -0.09
C LEU A 20 -5.64 -2.04 1.17
N VAL A 21 -4.46 -1.46 1.31
CA VAL A 21 -3.63 -1.56 2.50
C VAL A 21 -3.20 -0.17 2.94
N LEU A 22 -2.97 -0.01 4.23
CA LEU A 22 -2.37 1.17 4.79
C LEU A 22 -0.85 0.98 4.81
N VAL A 23 -0.12 1.91 4.19
CA VAL A 23 1.33 1.88 4.07
C VAL A 23 1.90 3.11 4.76
N ASP A 24 2.90 2.92 5.62
CA ASP A 24 3.73 4.02 6.11
C ASP A 24 4.82 4.33 5.06
N VAL A 25 4.84 5.57 4.58
CA VAL A 25 5.84 6.08 3.64
C VAL A 25 6.44 7.34 4.24
N ALA A 26 7.70 7.27 4.67
CA ALA A 26 8.40 8.38 5.32
C ALA A 26 7.64 8.99 6.53
N GLY A 27 6.96 8.14 7.32
CA GLY A 27 6.17 8.56 8.49
C GLY A 27 4.75 9.05 8.18
N GLU A 28 4.30 8.96 6.93
CA GLU A 28 2.93 9.28 6.53
C GLU A 28 2.16 8.02 6.13
N GLN A 29 0.99 7.83 6.74
CA GLN A 29 0.12 6.68 6.46
C GLN A 29 -0.75 6.95 5.23
N ARG A 30 -0.62 6.10 4.21
CA ARG A 30 -1.26 6.26 2.92
C ARG A 30 -2.02 4.99 2.51
N PRO A 31 -3.29 5.09 2.09
CA PRO A 31 -3.97 3.96 1.49
C PRO A 31 -3.35 3.69 0.10
N VAL A 32 -2.92 2.46 -0.13
CA VAL A 32 -2.30 2.01 -1.38
C VAL A 32 -3.09 0.83 -1.94
N ASN A 33 -3.36 0.86 -3.25
CA ASN A 33 -3.99 -0.24 -3.95
C ASN A 33 -2.96 -1.32 -4.30
N ILE A 34 -3.27 -2.56 -3.95
CA ILE A 34 -2.45 -3.74 -4.22
C ILE A 34 -3.09 -4.70 -5.24
N GLY A 35 -4.17 -4.30 -5.91
CA GLY A 35 -4.89 -5.15 -6.87
C GLY A 35 -4.11 -5.49 -8.14
N MET A 36 -2.98 -4.83 -8.38
CA MET A 36 -2.05 -5.13 -9.47
C MET A 36 -0.80 -5.91 -9.00
N LEU A 37 -0.70 -6.24 -7.71
CA LEU A 37 0.34 -7.17 -7.25
C LEU A 37 -0.05 -8.59 -7.70
N PRO A 38 0.90 -9.39 -8.18
CA PRO A 38 0.65 -10.81 -8.42
C PRO A 38 0.39 -11.50 -7.09
N ASP A 39 -0.58 -12.42 -7.07
CA ASP A 39 -0.58 -13.47 -6.06
C ASP A 39 0.69 -14.30 -6.24
N GLU A 40 1.45 -14.52 -5.15
CA GLU A 40 2.71 -15.28 -5.17
C GLU A 40 2.58 -16.68 -5.79
#